data_AF-A0A0R2Q844-F1
#
_entry.id   AF-A0A0R2Q844-F1
#
_cell.length_a   1.000
_cell.length_b   1.000
_cell.length_c   1.000
_cell.angle_alpha   90.00
_cell.angle_beta   90.00
_cell.angle_gamma   90.00
#
_symmetry.space_group_name_H-M   'P 1'
#
loop_
_entity.id
_entity.type
_entity.pdbx_description
1 polymer ?
#
loop_
_entity_poly.entity_id
_entity_poly.type
_entity_poly.pdbx_seq_one_letter_code
_entity_poly.pdbx_strand_id
1 'polypeptide(L)'
;MIINSGIMLERITNGVLPIGWHRVVAAPGYEGERYSVVQFCHPQPSTMLVPVPSCVTPENPLRFSTVSAADALDEVIYQINLVEDARRVGD
;
A
#
# COMPACT_ATOMS: atom_id res chain seq x y z
N MET A 1 18.92 6.19 0.66
CA MET A 1 17.49 6.08 0.99
C MET A 1 16.76 5.61 -0.25
N ILE A 2 15.89 4.61 -0.13
CA ILE A 2 15.02 4.13 -1.21
C ILE A 2 13.60 4.54 -0.84
N ILE A 3 12.83 5.07 -1.80
CA ILE A 3 11.45 5.49 -1.61
C ILE A 3 10.59 4.72 -2.61
N ASN A 4 9.47 4.18 -2.15
CA ASN A 4 8.47 3.53 -2.99
C ASN A 4 7.08 4.12 -2.72
N SER A 5 6.21 4.01 -3.72
CA SER A 5 4.78 4.30 -3.64
C SER A 5 4.01 3.10 -3.06
N GLY A 6 2.96 3.40 -2.31
CA GLY A 6 2.02 2.42 -1.75
C GLY A 6 0.59 2.64 -2.21
N ILE A 7 -0.31 1.75 -1.78
CA ILE A 7 -1.71 1.66 -2.25
C ILE A 7 -2.49 2.96 -2.02
N MET A 8 -2.28 3.64 -0.88
CA MET A 8 -2.99 4.90 -0.60
C MET A 8 -2.61 6.01 -1.57
N LEU A 9 -1.33 6.07 -1.99
CA LEU A 9 -0.86 7.06 -2.96
C LEU A 9 -1.35 6.75 -4.37
N GLU A 10 -1.44 5.47 -4.74
CA GLU A 10 -2.05 5.05 -6.01
C GLU A 10 -3.50 5.52 -6.11
N ARG A 11 -4.28 5.33 -5.03
CA ARG A 11 -5.67 5.82 -4.96
C ARG A 11 -5.77 7.34 -5.11
N ILE A 12 -5.00 8.09 -4.32
CA ILE A 12 -5.01 9.56 -4.36
C ILE A 12 -4.63 10.08 -5.75
N THR A 13 -3.72 9.40 -6.46
CA THR A 13 -3.26 9.82 -7.79
C THR A 13 -4.05 9.20 -8.94
N ASN A 14 -5.19 8.57 -8.67
CA ASN A 14 -5.98 7.87 -9.69
C ASN A 14 -5.15 6.87 -10.54
N GLY A 15 -4.13 6.26 -9.93
CA GLY A 15 -3.23 5.31 -10.58
C GLY A 15 -2.16 5.95 -11.48
N VAL A 16 -1.98 7.27 -11.45
CA VAL A 16 -0.85 7.95 -12.12
C VAL A 16 0.48 7.54 -11.48
N LEU A 17 0.52 7.40 -10.15
CA LEU A 17 1.64 6.79 -9.43
C LEU A 17 1.26 5.35 -9.04
N PRO A 18 1.76 4.33 -9.76
CA PRO A 18 1.42 2.93 -9.46
C PRO A 18 2.11 2.46 -8.18
N ILE A 19 1.64 1.34 -7.62
CA ILE A 19 2.30 0.69 -6.48
C ILE A 19 3.67 0.08 -6.84
N GLY A 20 4.63 0.19 -5.93
CA GLY A 20 5.95 -0.43 -6.10
C GLY A 20 6.01 -1.85 -5.53
N TRP A 21 5.86 -2.87 -6.37
CA TRP A 21 6.11 -4.26 -5.98
C TRP A 21 7.61 -4.51 -5.79
N HIS A 22 8.00 -5.03 -4.64
CA HIS A 22 9.40 -5.30 -4.31
C HIS A 22 9.54 -6.52 -3.40
N ARG A 23 10.72 -7.16 -3.47
CA ARG A 23 11.12 -8.27 -2.60
C ARG A 23 12.59 -8.15 -2.25
N VAL A 24 12.98 -8.72 -1.11
CA VAL A 24 14.38 -8.85 -0.73
C VAL A 24 14.82 -10.28 -1.04
N VAL A 25 15.94 -10.42 -1.77
CA VAL A 25 16.53 -11.72 -2.13
C VAL A 25 17.98 -11.70 -1.67
N ALA A 26 18.39 -12.73 -0.92
CA ALA A 26 19.78 -12.91 -0.52
C ALA A 26 20.64 -13.34 -1.73
N ALA A 27 21.90 -12.91 -1.78
CA ALA A 27 22.83 -13.42 -2.79
C ALA A 27 23.11 -14.91 -2.54
N PRO A 28 23.40 -15.72 -3.59
CA PRO A 28 23.78 -17.11 -3.42
C PRO A 28 24.94 -17.28 -2.44
N GLY A 29 24.78 -18.15 -1.44
CA GLY A 29 25.82 -18.42 -0.42
C GLY A 29 25.98 -17.35 0.66
N TYR A 30 25.07 -16.37 0.76
CA TYR A 30 25.10 -15.38 1.82
C TYR A 30 24.58 -15.95 3.14
N GLU A 31 25.44 -16.01 4.16
CA GLU A 31 25.12 -16.50 5.52
C GLU A 31 25.12 -15.39 6.59
N GLY A 32 25.39 -14.15 6.19
CA GLY A 32 25.45 -13.01 7.10
C GLY A 32 24.09 -12.42 7.49
N GLU A 33 24.12 -11.44 8.39
CA GLU A 33 22.92 -10.70 8.79
C GLU A 33 22.72 -9.44 7.93
N ARG A 34 21.46 -9.18 7.55
CA ARG A 34 21.06 -7.96 6.86
C ARG A 34 20.09 -7.16 7.71
N TYR A 35 20.53 -5.97 8.12
CA TYR A 35 19.69 -5.02 8.84
C TYR A 35 19.06 -4.01 7.88
N SER A 36 17.76 -3.75 8.03
CA SER A 36 17.08 -2.67 7.33
C SER A 36 16.03 -2.03 8.24
N VAL A 37 15.99 -0.70 8.22
CA VAL A 37 14.95 0.08 8.88
C VAL A 37 13.98 0.57 7.81
N VAL A 38 12.69 0.37 8.05
CA VAL A 38 11.61 0.85 7.19
C VAL A 38 10.74 1.83 7.96
N GLN A 39 10.31 2.88 7.27
CA GLN A 39 9.31 3.81 7.77
C GLN A 39 8.14 3.83 6.78
N PHE A 40 6.96 3.44 7.26
CA PHE A 40 5.72 3.56 6.49
C PHE A 40 5.09 4.92 6.77
N CYS A 41 4.94 5.73 5.73
CA CYS A 41 4.26 7.01 5.81
C CYS A 41 2.81 6.85 5.35
N HIS A 42 1.85 7.20 6.21
CA HIS A 42 0.42 7.11 5.94
C HIS A 42 -0.26 8.46 6.17
N PRO A 43 -1.32 8.79 5.41
CA PRO A 43 -2.27 9.83 5.80
C PRO A 43 -2.85 9.58 7.19
N GLN A 44 -3.38 10.62 7.84
CA GLN A 44 -4.10 10.45 9.09
C GLN A 44 -5.30 9.51 8.88
N PRO A 45 -5.68 8.67 9.86
CA PRO A 45 -6.76 7.67 9.69
C PRO A 45 -8.08 8.25 9.17
N SER A 46 -8.44 9.46 9.59
CA SER A 46 -9.66 10.18 9.16
C SER A 46 -9.59 10.78 7.75
N THR A 47 -8.43 10.70 7.07
CA THR A 47 -8.26 11.28 5.74
C THR A 47 -9.05 10.46 4.71
N MET A 48 -9.88 11.14 3.93
CA MET A 48 -10.56 10.52 2.80
C MET A 48 -9.61 10.39 1.60
N LEU A 49 -9.38 9.17 1.14
CA LEU A 49 -8.60 8.85 -0.05
C LEU A 49 -9.47 9.08 -1.29
N VAL A 50 -9.51 10.33 -1.74
CA VAL A 50 -10.21 10.74 -2.96
C VAL A 50 -9.17 11.00 -4.05
N PRO A 51 -9.36 10.46 -5.27
CA PRO A 51 -8.51 10.82 -6.39
C PRO A 51 -8.49 12.34 -6.62
N VAL A 52 -7.30 12.93 -6.71
CA VAL A 52 -7.18 14.38 -6.92
C VAL A 52 -7.72 14.75 -8.31
N PRO A 53 -8.43 15.89 -8.46
CA PRO A 53 -9.06 16.25 -9.73
C PRO A 53 -8.10 16.31 -10.92
N SER A 54 -6.85 16.73 -10.70
CA SER A 54 -5.82 16.79 -11.74
C SER A 54 -5.40 15.43 -12.30
N CYS A 55 -5.73 14.34 -11.60
CA CYS A 55 -5.45 12.97 -12.04
C CYS A 55 -6.68 12.29 -12.67
N VAL A 56 -7.80 12.99 -12.80
CA VAL A 56 -9.03 12.48 -13.41
C VAL A 56 -9.29 13.25 -14.70
N THR A 57 -9.14 12.57 -15.84
CA THR A 57 -9.33 13.14 -17.19
C THR A 57 -10.24 12.23 -18.03
N PRO A 58 -10.71 12.66 -19.21
CA PRO A 58 -11.45 11.76 -20.10
C PRO A 58 -10.67 10.48 -20.48
N GLU A 59 -9.34 10.57 -20.56
CA GLU A 59 -8.44 9.45 -20.88
C GLU A 59 -8.03 8.64 -19.65
N ASN A 60 -8.06 9.23 -18.46
CA ASN A 60 -7.89 8.55 -17.16
C ASN A 60 -9.11 8.83 -16.26
N PRO A 61 -10.27 8.18 -16.52
CA PRO A 61 -11.50 8.42 -15.77
C PRO A 61 -11.33 8.03 -14.31
N LEU A 62 -12.30 8.37 -13.46
CA LEU A 62 -12.25 8.03 -12.04
C LEU A 62 -12.18 6.50 -11.84
N ARG A 63 -11.05 5.99 -11.32
CA ARG A 63 -10.79 4.54 -11.15
C ARG A 63 -11.05 4.04 -9.75
N PHE A 64 -10.93 4.91 -8.75
CA PHE A 64 -11.05 4.54 -7.34
C PHE A 64 -12.21 5.28 -6.69
N SER A 65 -13.04 4.54 -5.96
CA SER A 65 -14.05 5.13 -5.08
C SER A 65 -13.39 5.70 -3.82
N THR A 66 -14.02 6.73 -3.27
CA THR A 66 -13.64 7.32 -1.99
C THR A 66 -13.71 6.30 -0.86
N VAL A 67 -12.67 6.25 -0.04
CA VAL A 67 -12.56 5.41 1.17
C VAL A 67 -11.75 6.17 2.23
N SER A 68 -11.95 5.93 3.53
CA SER A 68 -11.06 6.51 4.53
C SER A 68 -9.69 5.80 4.53
N ALA A 69 -8.65 6.48 5.02
CA ALA A 69 -7.33 5.88 5.16
C ALA A 69 -7.33 4.72 6.17
N ALA A 70 -8.14 4.83 7.23
CA ALA A 70 -8.34 3.76 8.20
C ALA A 70 -8.93 2.50 7.53
N ASP A 71 -10.07 2.63 6.84
CA ASP A 71 -10.73 1.48 6.21
C ASP A 71 -9.84 0.84 5.13
N ALA A 72 -9.08 1.66 4.38
CA ALA A 72 -8.14 1.16 3.38
C ALA A 72 -6.98 0.38 4.00
N LEU A 73 -6.52 0.77 5.21
CA LEU A 73 -5.50 0.04 5.94
C LEU A 73 -6.07 -1.27 6.51
N ASP A 74 -7.26 -1.23 7.09
CA ASP A 74 -7.93 -2.40 7.67
C ASP A 74 -8.18 -3.48 6.60
N GLU A 75 -8.63 -3.07 5.41
CA GLU A 75 -8.77 -3.97 4.26
C GLU A 75 -7.43 -4.66 3.92
N VAL A 76 -6.32 -3.91 3.86
CA VAL A 76 -5.00 -4.50 3.57
C VAL A 76 -4.59 -5.49 4.66
N ILE A 77 -4.72 -5.12 5.92
CA ILE A 77 -4.40 -5.97 7.08
C ILE A 77 -5.22 -7.27 7.05
N TYR A 78 -6.50 -7.17 6.71
CA TYR A 78 -7.38 -8.32 6.51
C TYR A 78 -6.89 -9.22 5.37
N GLN A 79 -6.60 -8.66 4.18
CA GLN A 79 -6.14 -9.42 3.01
C GLN A 79 -4.82 -10.16 3.24
N ILE A 80 -3.92 -9.59 4.06
CA ILE A 80 -2.64 -10.23 4.41
C ILE A 80 -2.73 -11.12 5.67
N ASN A 81 -3.94 -11.34 6.21
CA ASN A 81 -4.19 -12.15 7.41
C ASN A 81 -3.43 -11.68 8.66
N LEU A 82 -3.25 -10.36 8.82
CA LEU A 82 -2.61 -9.76 9.99
C LEU A 82 -3.63 -9.31 11.06
N VAL A 83 -4.91 -9.64 10.89
CA VAL A 83 -5.94 -9.44 11.92
C VAL A 83 -5.79 -10.53 12.99
N GLU A 84 -5.55 -10.14 14.24
CA GLU A 84 -5.24 -11.06 15.35
C GLU A 84 -6.27 -12.20 15.52
N ASP A 85 -7.56 -11.91 15.29
CA ASP A 85 -8.66 -12.86 15.44
C ASP A 85 -9.14 -13.51 14.12
N ALA A 86 -8.60 -13.11 12.96
CA ALA A 86 -9.02 -13.60 11.65
C ALA A 86 -7.96 -14.47 10.96
N ARG A 87 -7.03 -15.07 11.72
CA ARG A 87 -6.18 -16.14 11.17
C ARG A 87 -7.09 -17.21 10.56
N ARG A 88 -6.95 -17.44 9.26
CA ARG A 88 -7.56 -18.60 8.59
C ARG A 88 -7.14 -19.85 9.36
N VAL A 89 -8.07 -20.38 10.15
CA VAL A 89 -7.89 -21.67 10.81
C VAL A 89 -7.95 -22.71 9.70
N GLY A 90 -6.77 -23.24 9.32
CA GLY A 90 -6.61 -24.47 8.56
C GLY A 90 -6.81 -24.36 7.05
N ASP A 91 -5.71 -24.61 6.32
CA ASP A 91 -5.67 -25.64 5.27
C ASP A 91 -4.58 -26.65 5.67
#